data_AF-A0A671ND03-F1
#
_entry.id   AF-A0A671ND03-F1
#
_cell.length_a   1.000
_cell.length_b   1.000
_cell.length_c   1.000
_cell.angle_alpha   90.00
_cell.angle_beta   90.00
_cell.angle_gamma   90.00
#
_symmetry.space_group_name_H-M   'P 1'
#
loop_
_entity.id
_entity.type
_entity.pdbx_description
1 polymer ?
#
loop_
_entity_poly.entity_id
_entity_poly.type
_entity_poly.pdbx_seq_one_letter_code
_entity_poly.pdbx_strand_id
1 'polypeptide(L)'
;IRPISKSQAENRKQLAGPTGKCFCLYQEDTSLPAESVPHILESDITSTVLFLKRMEIAGLSHCDFIDRPDPEGLMQALEELDYLAALDDDGNLSEIGIIMSEFPLEPQMAKTLLASCEFDCVSEVLTIAAMLTAPSSFLTPPVELRQKALLCHQRFQHAEGDHFTLINIFNAYKYTVNSNSNVERWCEDHFLCLSALQTADAIRSELTEILKRLELPVSLPAFGSKSNSLNIKHALLAGFFMQVARDIDGSGNYFMLTHKHVAQIHPLSGYGTEMHKKNLPEWLLYHEHTLSENNCIRTVSQISAHEFIQMAPQYFFYNLPPSESKDLLQHIIDHGSAAPSKGKRKSQTPSSPASEEQSHERCTIQ
;
A
#
# COMPACT_ATOMS: atom_id res chain seq x y z
N ILE A 1 19.08 -8.28 2.69
CA ILE A 1 19.62 -9.26 1.70
C ILE A 1 20.08 -10.49 2.47
N ARG A 2 19.55 -11.69 2.17
CA ARG A 2 19.97 -12.96 2.78
C ARG A 2 20.87 -13.75 1.82
N PRO A 3 21.88 -14.49 2.32
CA PRO A 3 22.71 -15.34 1.49
C PRO A 3 21.91 -16.54 0.94
N ILE A 4 22.37 -17.11 -0.18
CA ILE A 4 21.78 -18.32 -0.77
C ILE A 4 22.20 -19.58 0.01
N SER A 5 21.47 -20.68 -0.16
CA SER A 5 21.88 -21.99 0.36
C SER A 5 22.97 -22.65 -0.50
N LYS A 6 23.64 -23.66 0.07
CA LYS A 6 24.57 -24.54 -0.67
C LYS A 6 23.86 -25.24 -1.83
N SER A 7 22.66 -25.78 -1.60
CA SER A 7 21.86 -26.41 -2.65
C SER A 7 21.53 -25.45 -3.81
N GLN A 8 21.21 -24.19 -3.51
CA GLN A 8 21.00 -23.16 -4.53
C GLN A 8 22.29 -22.81 -5.29
N ALA A 9 23.43 -22.74 -4.59
CA ALA A 9 24.73 -22.52 -5.21
C ALA A 9 25.12 -23.66 -6.16
N GLU A 10 24.89 -24.91 -5.75
CA GLU A 10 25.12 -26.10 -6.57
C GLU A 10 24.22 -26.13 -7.80
N ASN A 11 22.92 -25.83 -7.65
CA ASN A 11 21.99 -25.72 -8.77
C ASN A 11 22.47 -24.65 -9.78
N ARG A 12 22.92 -23.49 -9.31
CA ARG A 12 23.49 -22.44 -10.18
C ARG A 12 24.76 -22.91 -10.89
N LYS A 13 25.62 -23.68 -10.22
CA LYS A 13 26.83 -24.27 -10.83
C LYS A 13 26.46 -25.29 -11.91
N GLN A 14 25.42 -26.08 -11.70
CA GLN A 14 24.93 -27.06 -12.67
C GLN A 14 24.36 -26.38 -13.94
N LEU A 15 23.73 -25.22 -13.81
CA LEU A 15 23.23 -24.45 -14.97
C LEU A 15 24.34 -23.99 -15.94
N ALA A 16 25.59 -23.87 -15.47
CA ALA A 16 26.72 -23.56 -16.35
C ALA A 16 27.06 -24.73 -17.29
N GLY A 17 26.60 -25.95 -16.97
CA GLY A 17 26.89 -27.16 -17.72
C GLY A 17 28.37 -27.61 -17.61
N PRO A 18 28.73 -28.70 -18.31
CA PRO A 18 30.05 -29.32 -18.17
C PRO A 18 31.21 -28.49 -18.74
N THR A 19 30.93 -27.56 -19.67
CA THR A 19 31.94 -26.69 -20.31
C THR A 19 31.93 -25.26 -19.78
N GLY A 20 30.93 -24.90 -18.98
CA GLY A 20 30.80 -23.55 -18.43
C GLY A 20 31.68 -23.33 -17.20
N LYS A 21 31.86 -22.05 -16.86
CA LYS A 21 32.54 -21.62 -15.63
C LYS A 21 31.54 -20.87 -14.76
N CYS A 22 31.45 -21.26 -13.49
CA CYS A 22 30.66 -20.55 -12.49
C CYS A 22 31.63 -19.73 -11.60
N PHE A 23 31.46 -18.42 -11.58
CA PHE A 23 32.25 -17.53 -10.74
C PHE A 23 31.46 -17.18 -9.47
N CYS A 24 31.91 -17.68 -8.32
CA CYS A 24 31.29 -17.39 -7.03
C CYS A 24 31.88 -16.10 -6.45
N LEU A 25 31.03 -15.10 -6.17
CA LEU A 25 31.44 -13.80 -5.63
C LEU A 25 31.48 -13.79 -4.09
N TYR A 26 32.00 -14.88 -3.50
CA TYR A 26 32.18 -15.07 -2.07
C TYR A 26 33.37 -16.00 -1.83
N GLN A 27 33.99 -15.94 -0.65
CA GLN A 27 35.15 -16.78 -0.33
C GLN A 27 34.72 -18.24 -0.07
N GLU A 28 35.59 -19.21 -0.34
CA GLU A 28 35.26 -20.64 -0.20
C GLU A 28 34.93 -21.07 1.23
N ASP A 29 35.46 -20.36 2.23
CA ASP A 29 35.20 -20.55 3.65
C ASP A 29 33.90 -19.88 4.14
N THR A 30 33.18 -19.18 3.26
CA THR A 30 31.89 -18.57 3.59
C THR A 30 30.89 -19.65 4.00
N SER A 31 30.44 -19.60 5.25
CA SER A 31 29.43 -20.53 5.77
C SER A 31 28.05 -20.23 5.17
N LEU A 32 27.63 -21.03 4.19
CA LEU A 32 26.27 -21.03 3.63
C LEU A 32 25.38 -22.08 4.32
N PRO A 33 24.08 -21.81 4.53
CA PRO A 33 23.14 -22.81 5.02
C PRO A 33 23.01 -23.96 4.01
N ALA A 34 22.78 -25.18 4.49
CA ALA A 34 22.69 -26.35 3.60
C ALA A 34 21.51 -26.22 2.62
N GLU A 35 20.34 -25.88 3.15
CA GLU A 35 19.09 -25.70 2.42
C GLU A 35 18.49 -24.33 2.70
N SER A 36 17.61 -23.86 1.80
CA SER A 36 16.84 -22.64 2.01
C SER A 36 15.66 -22.95 2.93
N VAL A 37 15.34 -22.02 3.83
CA VAL A 37 14.16 -22.14 4.68
C VAL A 37 12.89 -22.18 3.80
N PRO A 38 11.93 -23.07 4.07
CA PRO A 38 10.66 -23.11 3.35
C PRO A 38 9.92 -21.77 3.41
N HIS A 39 9.37 -21.34 2.27
CA HIS A 39 8.70 -20.03 2.16
C HIS A 39 7.51 -19.88 3.12
N ILE A 40 6.77 -20.97 3.37
CA ILE A 40 5.61 -20.99 4.28
C ILE A 40 5.97 -20.62 5.74
N LEU A 41 7.26 -20.71 6.11
CA LEU A 41 7.75 -20.33 7.44
C LEU A 41 8.18 -18.87 7.54
N GLU A 42 8.35 -18.18 6.40
CA GLU A 42 8.98 -16.85 6.35
C GLU A 42 8.13 -15.79 5.66
N SER A 43 6.97 -16.16 5.12
CA SER A 43 6.07 -15.25 4.41
C SER A 43 4.76 -15.06 5.15
N ASP A 44 4.09 -13.96 4.85
CA ASP A 44 2.66 -13.87 5.08
C ASP A 44 1.95 -15.03 4.34
N ILE A 45 1.06 -15.71 5.05
CA ILE A 45 0.30 -16.87 4.55
C ILE A 45 -1.21 -16.58 4.49
N THR A 46 -1.66 -15.34 4.71
CA THR A 46 -3.08 -14.96 4.72
C THR A 46 -3.82 -15.41 3.45
N SER A 47 -3.25 -15.15 2.27
CA SER A 47 -3.73 -15.68 0.99
C SER A 47 -3.80 -17.22 0.95
N THR A 48 -2.79 -17.89 1.51
CA THR A 48 -2.74 -19.36 1.54
C THR A 48 -3.81 -19.92 2.49
N VAL A 49 -4.03 -19.30 3.65
CA VAL A 49 -5.06 -19.70 4.61
C VAL A 49 -6.46 -19.54 4.02
N LEU A 50 -6.73 -18.42 3.32
CA LEU A 50 -8.00 -18.22 2.61
C LEU A 50 -8.24 -19.32 1.57
N PHE A 51 -7.22 -19.64 0.78
CA PHE A 51 -7.29 -20.73 -0.20
C PHE A 51 -7.54 -22.09 0.44
N LEU A 52 -6.82 -22.43 1.52
CA LEU A 52 -6.99 -23.70 2.22
C LEU A 52 -8.39 -23.84 2.82
N LYS A 53 -8.91 -22.79 3.46
CA LYS A 53 -10.29 -22.74 3.96
C LYS A 53 -11.31 -22.93 2.84
N ARG A 54 -11.06 -22.40 1.64
CA ARG A 54 -11.92 -22.62 0.46
C ARG A 54 -11.89 -24.07 0.00
N MET A 55 -10.73 -24.72 0.06
CA MET A 55 -10.57 -26.15 -0.28
C MET A 55 -11.28 -27.07 0.71
N GLU A 56 -11.28 -26.73 2.01
CA GLU A 56 -12.03 -27.47 3.04
C GLU A 56 -13.53 -27.51 2.71
N ILE A 57 -14.12 -26.37 2.30
CA ILE A 57 -15.52 -26.29 1.85
C ILE A 57 -15.76 -27.10 0.58
N ALA A 58 -14.78 -27.15 -0.33
CA ALA A 58 -14.85 -27.96 -1.55
C ALA A 58 -14.76 -29.49 -1.27
N GLY A 59 -14.65 -29.91 0.00
CA GLY A 59 -14.58 -31.32 0.39
C GLY A 59 -13.22 -31.96 0.12
N LEU A 60 -12.19 -31.16 -0.14
CA LEU A 60 -10.82 -31.63 -0.22
C LEU A 60 -10.28 -31.82 1.20
N SER A 61 -9.76 -33.02 1.46
CA SER A 61 -9.32 -33.47 2.79
C SER A 61 -8.11 -32.70 3.33
N HIS A 62 -7.85 -32.89 4.63
CA HIS A 62 -6.75 -32.31 5.42
C HIS A 62 -5.45 -32.13 4.62
N CYS A 63 -4.96 -30.89 4.56
CA CYS A 63 -3.67 -30.59 3.97
C CYS A 63 -2.57 -30.95 4.97
N ASP A 64 -1.86 -32.05 4.71
CA ASP A 64 -0.67 -32.41 5.48
C ASP A 64 0.52 -31.57 4.99
N PHE A 65 0.85 -30.52 5.73
CA PHE A 65 2.03 -29.71 5.45
C PHE A 65 3.32 -30.52 5.62
N ILE A 66 4.23 -30.42 4.64
CA ILE A 66 5.60 -30.92 4.76
C ILE A 66 6.32 -30.17 5.90
N ASP A 67 6.23 -28.84 5.86
CA ASP A 67 6.68 -27.92 6.90
C ASP A 67 5.48 -27.08 7.36
N ARG A 68 5.10 -27.21 8.63
CA ARG A 68 3.94 -26.49 9.18
C ARG A 68 4.28 -25.02 9.40
N PRO A 69 3.39 -24.08 9.04
CA PRO A 69 3.59 -22.67 9.36
C PRO A 69 3.73 -22.48 10.88
N ASP A 70 4.45 -21.43 11.26
CA ASP A 70 4.55 -21.05 12.67
C ASP A 70 3.15 -20.74 13.23
N PRO A 71 2.80 -21.20 14.45
CA PRO A 71 1.49 -20.96 15.04
C PRO A 71 1.12 -19.48 15.15
N GLU A 72 2.09 -18.59 15.39
CA GLU A 72 1.88 -17.15 15.43
C GLU A 72 1.50 -16.61 14.05
N GLY A 73 2.22 -17.03 13.00
CA GLY A 73 1.92 -16.64 11.62
C GLY A 73 0.54 -17.14 11.15
N LEU A 74 0.15 -18.36 11.53
CA LEU A 74 -1.18 -18.89 11.25
C LEU A 74 -2.28 -18.12 11.99
N MET A 75 -2.06 -17.80 13.26
CA MET A 75 -3.00 -17.04 14.06
C MET A 75 -3.16 -15.61 13.51
N GLN A 76 -2.06 -14.96 13.12
CA GLN A 76 -2.10 -13.65 12.48
C GLN A 76 -2.89 -13.70 11.16
N ALA A 77 -2.66 -14.69 10.31
CA ALA A 77 -3.40 -14.85 9.06
C ALA A 77 -4.91 -15.05 9.29
N LEU A 78 -5.30 -15.83 10.30
CA LEU A 78 -6.71 -16.00 10.67
C LEU A 78 -7.32 -14.71 11.22
N GLU A 79 -6.59 -13.98 12.05
CA GLU A 79 -6.99 -12.68 12.60
C GLU A 79 -7.17 -11.62 11.49
N GLU A 80 -6.26 -11.56 10.53
CA GLU A 80 -6.37 -10.66 9.37
C GLU A 80 -7.59 -11.00 8.51
N LEU A 81 -7.87 -12.29 8.27
CA LEU A 81 -9.06 -12.72 7.54
C LEU A 81 -10.36 -12.42 8.30
N ASP A 82 -10.36 -12.59 9.63
CA ASP A 82 -11.47 -12.19 10.49
C ASP A 82 -11.74 -10.68 10.39
N TYR A 83 -10.69 -9.85 10.47
CA TYR A 83 -10.83 -8.39 10.31
C TYR A 83 -11.36 -7.96 8.95
N LEU A 84 -11.07 -8.71 7.88
CA LEU A 84 -11.64 -8.49 6.54
C LEU A 84 -13.09 -9.02 6.41
N ALA A 85 -13.63 -9.60 7.48
CA ALA A 85 -14.90 -10.34 7.55
C ALA A 85 -14.93 -11.57 6.63
N ALA A 86 -13.77 -12.09 6.23
CA ALA A 86 -13.68 -13.29 5.40
C ALA A 86 -14.02 -14.57 6.19
N LEU A 87 -13.94 -14.50 7.52
CA LEU A 87 -14.36 -15.57 8.42
C LEU A 87 -15.65 -15.20 9.16
N ASP A 88 -16.39 -16.21 9.60
CA ASP A 88 -17.50 -16.08 10.56
C ASP A 88 -17.01 -16.26 12.01
N ASP A 89 -17.91 -16.06 12.99
CA ASP A 89 -17.60 -16.16 14.42
C ASP A 89 -17.10 -17.57 14.85
N ASP A 90 -17.38 -18.59 14.04
CA ASP A 90 -16.93 -19.98 14.25
C ASP A 90 -15.59 -20.28 13.53
N GLY A 91 -15.03 -19.31 12.81
CA GLY A 91 -13.77 -19.41 12.07
C GLY A 91 -13.88 -20.15 10.73
N ASN A 92 -15.08 -20.32 10.18
CA ASN A 92 -15.32 -20.83 8.82
C ASN A 92 -15.37 -19.68 7.81
N LEU A 93 -15.33 -19.97 6.50
CA LEU A 93 -15.49 -18.89 5.52
C LEU A 93 -16.91 -18.35 5.54
N SER A 94 -17.00 -17.03 5.65
CA SER A 94 -18.24 -16.30 5.44
C SER A 94 -18.60 -16.25 3.95
N GLU A 95 -19.80 -15.75 3.62
CA GLU A 95 -20.21 -15.53 2.23
C GLU A 95 -19.23 -14.59 1.49
N ILE A 96 -18.78 -13.52 2.16
CA ILE A 96 -17.80 -12.61 1.58
C ILE A 96 -16.42 -13.27 1.45
N GLY A 97 -16.00 -14.11 2.40
CA GLY A 97 -14.76 -14.88 2.31
C GLY A 97 -14.76 -15.87 1.14
N ILE A 98 -15.91 -16.52 0.89
CA ILE A 98 -16.12 -17.38 -0.27
C ILE A 98 -15.93 -16.57 -1.57
N ILE A 99 -16.56 -15.41 -1.69
CA ILE A 99 -16.44 -14.55 -2.87
C ILE A 99 -15.00 -14.03 -3.03
N MET A 100 -14.34 -13.61 -1.95
CA MET A 100 -12.95 -13.15 -1.96
C MET A 100 -12.00 -14.23 -2.50
N SER A 101 -12.22 -15.50 -2.13
CA SER A 101 -11.40 -16.63 -2.57
C SER A 101 -11.46 -16.94 -4.07
N GLU A 102 -12.42 -16.36 -4.81
CA GLU A 102 -12.54 -16.53 -6.26
C GLU A 102 -11.62 -15.59 -7.05
N PHE A 103 -11.03 -14.57 -6.41
CA PHE A 103 -10.12 -13.63 -7.06
C PHE A 103 -8.65 -14.06 -6.88
N PRO A 104 -7.81 -13.96 -7.92
CA PRO A 104 -6.37 -14.18 -7.82
C PRO A 104 -5.66 -12.94 -7.25
N LEU A 105 -6.10 -12.49 -6.08
CA LEU A 105 -5.64 -11.27 -5.41
C LEU A 105 -5.37 -11.54 -3.93
N GLU A 106 -4.54 -10.70 -3.32
CA GLU A 106 -4.41 -10.67 -1.86
C GLU A 106 -5.78 -10.35 -1.21
N PRO A 107 -6.12 -10.95 -0.05
CA PRO A 107 -7.39 -10.77 0.64
C PRO A 107 -7.78 -9.31 0.83
N GLN A 108 -6.84 -8.43 1.18
CA GLN A 108 -7.07 -7.00 1.33
C GLN A 108 -7.55 -6.37 0.02
N MET A 109 -6.91 -6.71 -1.11
CA MET A 109 -7.30 -6.19 -2.42
C MET A 109 -8.63 -6.79 -2.92
N ALA A 110 -8.87 -8.08 -2.66
CA ALA A 110 -10.15 -8.72 -2.95
C ALA A 110 -11.29 -8.03 -2.17
N LYS A 111 -11.08 -7.75 -0.88
CA LYS A 111 -12.03 -7.00 -0.04
C LYS A 111 -12.27 -5.59 -0.59
N THR A 112 -11.22 -4.88 -0.98
CA THR A 112 -11.34 -3.55 -1.61
C THR A 112 -12.14 -3.60 -2.91
N LEU A 113 -11.93 -4.62 -3.76
CA LEU A 113 -12.69 -4.79 -4.99
C LEU A 113 -14.17 -5.05 -4.70
N LEU A 114 -14.50 -5.87 -3.70
CA LEU A 114 -15.90 -6.10 -3.30
C LEU A 114 -16.55 -4.84 -2.71
N ALA A 115 -15.85 -4.11 -1.84
CA ALA A 115 -16.35 -2.85 -1.30
C ALA A 115 -16.58 -1.80 -2.41
N SER A 116 -15.79 -1.85 -3.50
CA SER A 116 -15.98 -0.93 -4.63
C SER A 116 -17.33 -1.12 -5.34
N CYS A 117 -17.94 -2.31 -5.25
CA CYS A 117 -19.29 -2.58 -5.74
C CYS A 117 -20.35 -1.83 -4.91
N GLU A 118 -20.15 -1.69 -3.60
CA GLU A 118 -21.04 -0.94 -2.71
C GLU A 118 -20.89 0.57 -2.89
N PHE A 119 -19.68 1.03 -3.19
CA PHE A 119 -19.35 2.44 -3.39
C PHE A 119 -19.42 2.92 -4.85
N ASP A 120 -19.94 2.11 -5.78
CA ASP A 120 -20.07 2.45 -7.20
C ASP A 120 -18.76 2.96 -7.87
N CYS A 121 -17.60 2.41 -7.49
CA CYS A 121 -16.28 2.80 -8.04
C CYS A 121 -15.46 1.62 -8.58
N VAL A 122 -16.15 0.55 -9.00
CA VAL A 122 -15.59 -0.71 -9.48
C VAL A 122 -14.64 -0.51 -10.64
N SER A 123 -15.00 0.33 -11.62
CA SER A 123 -14.14 0.56 -12.79
C SER A 123 -12.78 1.13 -12.38
N GLU A 124 -12.73 2.06 -11.44
CA GLU A 124 -11.46 2.65 -10.97
C GLU A 124 -10.67 1.67 -10.10
N VAL A 125 -11.34 0.95 -9.19
CA VAL A 125 -10.70 -0.01 -8.30
C VAL A 125 -10.16 -1.23 -9.07
N LEU A 126 -10.83 -1.70 -10.11
CA LEU A 126 -10.28 -2.70 -11.03
C LEU A 126 -8.95 -2.26 -11.66
N THR A 127 -8.81 -0.97 -12.00
CA THR A 127 -7.56 -0.43 -12.56
C THR A 127 -6.48 -0.43 -11.48
N ILE A 128 -6.81 0.04 -10.28
CA ILE A 128 -5.88 0.04 -9.15
C ILE A 128 -5.40 -1.38 -8.84
N ALA A 129 -6.32 -2.34 -8.67
CA ALA A 129 -6.00 -3.73 -8.39
C ALA A 129 -5.07 -4.32 -9.45
N ALA A 130 -5.37 -4.12 -10.73
CA ALA A 130 -4.55 -4.62 -11.82
C ALA A 130 -3.16 -3.98 -11.89
N MET A 131 -3.08 -2.66 -11.68
CA MET A 131 -1.81 -1.92 -11.70
C MET A 131 -0.91 -2.24 -10.50
N LEU A 132 -1.49 -2.64 -9.36
CA LEU A 132 -0.74 -3.07 -8.17
C LEU A 132 -0.32 -4.53 -8.23
N THR A 133 -1.13 -5.39 -8.87
CA THR A 133 -0.82 -6.82 -9.03
C THR A 133 0.23 -7.06 -10.12
N ALA A 134 0.22 -6.23 -11.18
CA ALA A 134 1.24 -6.29 -12.22
C ALA A 134 2.62 -5.80 -11.68
N PRO A 135 3.74 -6.20 -12.31
CA PRO A 135 5.04 -5.60 -12.03
C PRO A 135 4.99 -4.08 -12.16
N SER A 136 5.88 -3.38 -11.45
CA SER A 136 5.88 -1.90 -11.47
C SER A 136 5.92 -1.35 -12.91
N SER A 137 4.98 -0.46 -13.21
CA SER A 137 4.90 0.21 -14.51
C SER A 137 5.98 1.28 -14.69
N PHE A 138 6.66 1.70 -13.62
CA PHE A 138 7.75 2.66 -13.68
C PHE A 138 9.07 1.99 -14.05
N LEU A 139 9.74 2.50 -15.08
CA LEU A 139 11.11 2.08 -15.38
C LEU A 139 12.09 2.73 -14.40
N THR A 140 13.18 2.03 -14.09
CA THR A 140 14.32 2.63 -13.38
C THR A 140 15.19 3.36 -14.40
N PRO A 141 15.18 4.70 -14.44
CA PRO A 141 15.96 5.44 -15.42
C PRO A 141 17.46 5.44 -15.06
N PRO A 142 18.36 5.53 -16.06
CA PRO A 142 19.76 5.87 -15.85
C PRO A 142 19.92 7.15 -15.02
N VAL A 143 21.07 7.29 -14.34
CA VAL A 143 21.32 8.40 -13.40
C VAL A 143 21.12 9.77 -14.06
N GLU A 144 21.57 9.90 -15.31
CA GLU A 144 21.50 11.13 -16.11
C GLU A 144 20.06 11.50 -16.48
N LEU A 145 19.17 10.51 -16.59
CA LEU A 145 17.78 10.69 -17.02
C LEU A 145 16.79 10.74 -15.86
N ARG A 146 17.23 10.57 -14.60
CA ARG A 146 16.35 10.59 -13.42
C ARG A 146 15.50 11.84 -13.31
N GLN A 147 16.09 13.03 -13.52
CA GLN A 147 15.35 14.29 -13.45
C GLN A 147 14.31 14.39 -14.57
N LYS A 148 14.65 13.96 -15.78
CA LYS A 148 13.71 13.92 -16.91
C LYS A 148 12.56 12.96 -16.64
N ALA A 149 12.85 11.76 -16.13
CA ALA A 149 11.84 10.78 -15.77
C ALA A 149 10.88 11.32 -14.69
N LEU A 150 11.42 11.97 -13.66
CA LEU A 150 10.62 12.59 -12.60
C LEU A 150 9.66 13.65 -13.15
N LEU A 151 10.13 14.53 -14.05
CA LEU A 151 9.29 15.53 -14.70
C LEU A 151 8.23 14.89 -15.62
N CYS A 152 8.54 13.78 -16.29
CA CYS A 152 7.55 13.03 -17.05
C CYS A 152 6.46 12.44 -16.13
N HIS A 153 6.87 11.79 -15.03
CA HIS A 153 5.96 11.16 -14.07
C HIS A 153 5.06 12.17 -13.35
N GLN A 154 5.55 13.39 -13.08
CA GLN A 154 4.76 14.49 -12.52
C GLN A 154 3.49 14.81 -13.33
N ARG A 155 3.49 14.55 -14.64
CA ARG A 155 2.33 14.81 -15.50
C ARG A 155 1.15 13.86 -15.24
N PHE A 156 1.41 12.71 -14.64
CA PHE A 156 0.38 11.73 -14.27
C PHE A 156 -0.03 11.83 -12.81
N GLN A 157 0.72 12.58 -11.98
CA GLN A 157 0.47 12.66 -10.55
C GLN A 157 -0.91 13.20 -10.26
N HIS A 158 -1.58 12.56 -9.32
CA HIS A 158 -2.88 12.98 -8.82
C HIS A 158 -2.75 13.50 -7.39
N ALA A 159 -3.49 14.56 -7.07
CA ALA A 159 -3.41 15.21 -5.75
C ALA A 159 -3.83 14.30 -4.58
N GLU A 160 -4.73 13.34 -4.84
CA GLU A 160 -5.20 12.33 -3.87
C GLU A 160 -4.21 11.17 -3.66
N GLY A 161 -3.13 11.11 -4.45
CA GLY A 161 -1.98 10.23 -4.24
C GLY A 161 -1.73 9.20 -5.34
N ASP A 162 -0.95 8.19 -5.01
CA ASP A 162 -0.35 7.25 -5.96
C ASP A 162 -1.38 6.26 -6.54
N HIS A 163 -2.37 5.80 -5.78
CA HIS A 163 -3.44 4.93 -6.31
C HIS A 163 -4.20 5.62 -7.46
N PHE A 164 -4.47 6.91 -7.31
CA PHE A 164 -5.10 7.73 -8.33
C PHE A 164 -4.16 8.02 -9.50
N THR A 165 -2.87 8.16 -9.23
CA THR A 165 -1.83 8.29 -10.25
C THR A 165 -1.74 7.04 -11.13
N LEU A 166 -1.91 5.84 -10.56
CA LEU A 166 -1.97 4.60 -11.34
C LEU A 166 -3.17 4.58 -12.30
N ILE A 167 -4.33 5.11 -11.87
CA ILE A 167 -5.49 5.28 -12.76
C ILE A 167 -5.16 6.23 -13.91
N ASN A 168 -4.52 7.37 -13.64
CA ASN A 168 -4.10 8.32 -14.68
C ASN A 168 -3.17 7.67 -15.72
N ILE A 169 -2.16 6.92 -15.25
CA ILE A 169 -1.21 6.21 -16.11
C ILE A 169 -1.94 5.20 -17.00
N PHE A 170 -2.80 4.37 -16.41
CA PHE A 170 -3.53 3.34 -17.14
C PHE A 170 -4.50 3.95 -18.17
N ASN A 171 -5.24 4.99 -17.80
CA ASN A 171 -6.16 5.68 -18.71
C ASN A 171 -5.40 6.31 -19.89
N ALA A 172 -4.24 6.93 -19.64
CA ALA A 172 -3.40 7.49 -20.70
C ALA A 172 -2.86 6.41 -21.64
N TYR A 173 -2.42 5.27 -21.07
CA TYR A 173 -2.01 4.10 -21.85
C TYR A 173 -3.14 3.59 -22.75
N LYS A 174 -4.35 3.34 -22.20
CA LYS A 174 -5.50 2.87 -22.98
C LYS A 174 -5.90 3.86 -24.07
N TYR A 175 -5.83 5.16 -23.79
CA TYR A 175 -6.09 6.19 -24.81
C TYR A 175 -5.09 6.11 -25.97
N THR A 176 -3.79 5.96 -25.68
CA THR A 176 -2.75 5.83 -26.73
C THR A 176 -2.92 4.54 -27.54
N VAL A 177 -3.26 3.41 -26.90
CA VAL A 177 -3.58 2.14 -27.57
C VAL A 177 -4.75 2.32 -28.53
N ASN A 178 -5.86 2.90 -28.05
CA ASN A 178 -7.07 3.08 -28.84
C ASN A 178 -6.91 4.09 -29.99
N SER A 179 -5.97 5.03 -29.86
CA SER A 179 -5.69 6.06 -30.86
C SER A 179 -4.77 5.56 -31.99
N ASN A 180 -4.44 4.26 -32.05
CA ASN A 180 -3.48 3.65 -33.00
C ASN A 180 -2.14 4.39 -33.07
N SER A 181 -1.74 5.03 -31.97
CA SER A 181 -0.45 5.71 -31.84
C SER A 181 0.63 4.70 -31.49
N ASN A 182 1.91 5.06 -31.70
CA ASN A 182 3.01 4.17 -31.31
C ASN A 182 3.12 4.12 -29.77
N VAL A 183 2.53 3.08 -29.18
CA VAL A 183 2.47 2.87 -27.72
C VAL A 183 3.84 2.59 -27.14
N GLU A 184 4.71 1.87 -27.85
CA GLU A 184 6.10 1.60 -27.44
C GLU A 184 6.85 2.91 -27.23
N ARG A 185 6.82 3.79 -28.24
CA ARG A 185 7.43 5.11 -28.18
C ARG A 185 6.84 5.97 -27.06
N TRP A 186 5.52 5.91 -26.85
CA TRP A 186 4.88 6.63 -25.75
C TRP A 186 5.38 6.14 -24.39
N CYS A 187 5.53 4.83 -24.20
CA CYS A 187 6.07 4.26 -22.97
C CYS A 187 7.53 4.70 -22.75
N GLU A 188 8.37 4.66 -23.78
CA GLU A 188 9.76 5.14 -23.74
C GLU A 188 9.85 6.62 -23.36
N ASP A 189 9.06 7.47 -24.00
CA ASP A 189 9.04 8.92 -23.77
C ASP A 189 8.61 9.27 -22.32
N HIS A 190 7.81 8.42 -21.69
CA HIS A 190 7.29 8.60 -20.33
C HIS A 190 7.99 7.73 -19.27
N PHE A 191 9.04 6.98 -19.64
CA PHE A 191 9.76 6.08 -18.73
C PHE A 191 8.83 5.05 -18.06
N LEU A 192 7.94 4.46 -18.86
CA LEU A 192 7.00 3.43 -18.44
C LEU A 192 7.31 2.07 -19.10
N CYS A 193 7.00 0.99 -18.39
CA CYS A 193 7.23 -0.37 -18.83
C CYS A 193 6.01 -0.89 -19.60
N LEU A 194 6.14 -1.06 -20.92
CA LEU A 194 5.03 -1.52 -21.77
C LEU A 194 4.55 -2.92 -21.36
N SER A 195 5.45 -3.86 -21.09
CA SER A 195 5.07 -5.23 -20.71
C SER A 195 4.29 -5.24 -19.40
N ALA A 196 4.67 -4.43 -18.41
CA ALA A 196 3.93 -4.28 -17.17
C ALA A 196 2.52 -3.72 -17.39
N LEU A 197 2.36 -2.70 -18.25
CA LEU A 197 1.05 -2.14 -18.59
C LEU A 197 0.16 -3.14 -19.35
N GLN A 198 0.75 -3.96 -20.24
CA GLN A 198 0.04 -5.04 -20.92
C GLN A 198 -0.41 -6.13 -19.93
N THR A 199 0.45 -6.50 -18.98
CA THR A 199 0.09 -7.42 -17.89
C THR A 199 -1.05 -6.85 -17.05
N ALA A 200 -1.00 -5.57 -16.68
CA ALA A 200 -2.09 -4.92 -15.96
C ALA A 200 -3.41 -4.92 -16.76
N ASP A 201 -3.36 -4.66 -18.08
CA ASP A 201 -4.57 -4.73 -18.93
C ASP A 201 -5.18 -6.14 -18.96
N ALA A 202 -4.34 -7.18 -19.04
CA ALA A 202 -4.78 -8.57 -18.99
C ALA A 202 -5.42 -8.94 -17.63
N ILE A 203 -4.77 -8.58 -16.52
CA ILE A 203 -5.30 -8.81 -15.16
C ILE A 203 -6.63 -8.07 -14.98
N ARG A 204 -6.73 -6.82 -15.42
CA ARG A 204 -7.99 -6.05 -15.36
C ARG A 204 -9.11 -6.76 -16.10
N SER A 205 -8.84 -7.30 -17.30
CA SER A 205 -9.82 -8.08 -18.06
C SER A 205 -10.24 -9.35 -17.33
N GLU A 206 -9.30 -10.10 -16.75
CA GLU A 206 -9.60 -11.31 -15.98
C GLU A 206 -10.48 -11.01 -14.77
N LEU A 207 -10.12 -10.01 -13.96
CA LEU A 207 -10.91 -9.57 -12.80
C LEU A 207 -12.33 -9.12 -13.20
N THR A 208 -12.45 -8.45 -14.35
CA THR A 208 -13.75 -8.03 -14.89
C THR A 208 -14.63 -9.24 -15.24
N GLU A 209 -14.05 -10.29 -15.85
CA GLU A 209 -14.78 -11.51 -16.17
C GLU A 209 -15.17 -12.30 -14.90
N ILE A 210 -14.33 -12.29 -13.86
CA ILE A 210 -14.68 -12.88 -12.56
C ILE A 210 -15.88 -12.15 -11.95
N LEU A 211 -15.88 -10.81 -11.91
CA LEU A 211 -17.02 -10.03 -11.39
C LEU A 211 -18.32 -10.37 -12.13
N LYS A 212 -18.27 -10.46 -13.47
CA LYS A 212 -19.45 -10.85 -14.28
C LYS A 212 -19.92 -12.26 -13.98
N ARG A 213 -18.98 -13.22 -13.85
CA ARG A 213 -19.29 -14.63 -13.51
C ARG A 213 -19.95 -14.74 -12.14
N LEU A 214 -19.56 -13.90 -11.19
CA LEU A 214 -20.13 -13.83 -9.84
C LEU A 214 -21.37 -12.93 -9.76
N GLU A 215 -21.84 -12.38 -10.89
CA GLU A 215 -23.00 -11.48 -10.99
C GLU A 215 -22.88 -10.21 -10.11
N LEU A 216 -21.65 -9.78 -9.85
CA LEU A 216 -21.36 -8.56 -9.10
C LEU A 216 -21.49 -7.32 -9.98
N PRO A 217 -22.03 -6.20 -9.46
CA PRO A 217 -22.25 -5.00 -10.26
C PRO A 217 -20.91 -4.39 -10.67
N VAL A 218 -20.81 -3.96 -11.93
CA VAL A 218 -19.65 -3.22 -12.45
C VAL A 218 -20.10 -1.80 -12.80
N SER A 219 -19.68 -0.83 -11.99
CA SER A 219 -20.03 0.58 -12.21
C SER A 219 -19.35 1.15 -13.46
N LEU A 220 -20.00 2.15 -14.06
CA LEU A 220 -19.41 2.90 -15.17
C LEU A 220 -18.26 3.79 -14.67
N PRO A 221 -17.26 4.10 -15.51
CA PRO A 221 -16.18 5.00 -15.13
C PRO A 221 -16.71 6.40 -14.75
N ALA A 222 -16.32 6.89 -13.57
CA ALA A 222 -16.70 8.20 -13.02
C ALA A 222 -15.51 8.98 -12.43
N PHE A 223 -14.30 8.54 -12.75
CA PHE A 223 -13.04 9.14 -12.30
C PHE A 223 -12.97 10.66 -12.54
N GLY A 224 -12.47 11.39 -11.54
CA GLY A 224 -12.31 12.85 -11.55
C GLY A 224 -13.43 13.62 -10.84
N SER A 225 -14.55 12.98 -10.52
CA SER A 225 -15.58 13.59 -9.67
C SER A 225 -15.20 13.49 -8.18
N LYS A 226 -15.55 14.51 -7.38
CA LYS A 226 -15.26 14.51 -5.93
C LYS A 226 -15.89 13.32 -5.20
N SER A 227 -17.12 12.95 -5.60
CA SER A 227 -17.81 11.80 -5.03
C SER A 227 -17.10 10.48 -5.34
N ASN A 228 -16.67 10.27 -6.59
CA ASN A 228 -15.94 9.07 -6.96
C ASN A 228 -14.58 8.99 -6.25
N SER A 229 -13.88 10.11 -6.06
CA SER A 229 -12.64 10.12 -5.26
C SER A 229 -12.85 9.66 -3.82
N LEU A 230 -13.93 10.10 -3.16
CA LEU A 230 -14.28 9.63 -1.82
C LEU A 230 -14.63 8.14 -1.83
N ASN A 231 -15.41 7.70 -2.82
CA ASN A 231 -15.80 6.30 -2.97
C ASN A 231 -14.59 5.37 -3.15
N ILE A 232 -13.60 5.77 -3.97
CA ILE A 232 -12.34 5.04 -4.13
C ILE A 232 -11.59 4.95 -2.80
N LYS A 233 -11.49 6.05 -2.03
CA LYS A 233 -10.84 6.04 -0.72
C LYS A 233 -11.55 5.12 0.27
N HIS A 234 -12.88 5.13 0.30
CA HIS A 234 -13.65 4.23 1.14
C HIS A 234 -13.43 2.77 0.75
N ALA A 235 -13.44 2.45 -0.55
CA ALA A 235 -13.15 1.10 -1.02
C ALA A 235 -11.72 0.64 -0.67
N LEU A 236 -10.72 1.53 -0.82
CA LEU A 236 -9.34 1.26 -0.38
C LEU A 236 -9.28 1.02 1.13
N LEU A 237 -9.91 1.88 1.93
CA LEU A 237 -9.95 1.73 3.39
C LEU A 237 -10.65 0.44 3.83
N ALA A 238 -11.68 -0.04 3.11
CA ALA A 238 -12.36 -1.27 3.46
C ALA A 238 -11.47 -2.52 3.43
N GLY A 239 -10.43 -2.53 2.58
CA GLY A 239 -9.46 -3.64 2.50
C GLY A 239 -8.13 -3.35 3.19
N PHE A 240 -7.67 -2.10 3.18
CA PHE A 240 -6.34 -1.69 3.62
C PHE A 240 -6.35 -0.81 4.88
N PHE A 241 -7.40 -0.85 5.71
CA PHE A 241 -7.45 -0.10 6.98
C PHE A 241 -6.31 -0.43 7.95
N MET A 242 -5.72 -1.63 7.85
CA MET A 242 -4.54 -2.00 8.65
C MET A 242 -3.25 -1.32 8.17
N GLN A 243 -3.24 -0.76 6.95
CA GLN A 243 -2.09 -0.10 6.33
C GLN A 243 -2.25 1.43 6.32
N VAL A 244 -2.47 1.99 7.51
CA VAL A 244 -2.58 3.44 7.72
C VAL A 244 -1.37 3.97 8.47
N ALA A 245 -0.93 5.18 8.08
CA ALA A 245 0.16 5.89 8.74
C ALA A 245 -0.18 7.37 8.95
N ARG A 246 0.39 7.96 10.01
CA ARG A 246 0.20 9.37 10.38
C ARG A 246 1.53 10.10 10.45
N ASP A 247 1.61 11.30 9.91
CA ASP A 247 2.74 12.20 10.12
C ASP A 247 2.77 12.71 11.57
N ILE A 248 3.87 12.44 12.28
CA ILE A 248 4.00 12.77 13.70
C ILE A 248 4.65 14.14 13.95
N ASP A 249 5.38 14.69 12.98
CA ASP A 249 6.18 15.90 13.19
C ASP A 249 6.06 16.95 12.07
N GLY A 250 5.27 16.67 11.03
CA GLY A 250 5.12 17.57 9.89
C GLY A 250 6.33 17.57 8.96
N SER A 251 7.29 16.67 9.19
CA SER A 251 8.54 16.55 8.43
C SER A 251 8.55 15.33 7.51
N GLY A 252 7.40 14.62 7.39
CA GLY A 252 7.27 13.43 6.57
C GLY A 252 7.77 12.15 7.25
N ASN A 253 7.82 12.14 8.58
CA ASN A 253 8.06 10.94 9.37
C ASN A 253 6.71 10.32 9.71
N TYR A 254 6.35 9.22 9.03
CA TYR A 254 5.05 8.59 9.16
C TYR A 254 5.11 7.41 10.12
N PHE A 255 4.33 7.48 11.19
CA PHE A 255 4.13 6.38 12.13
C PHE A 255 3.05 5.42 11.59
N MET A 256 3.43 4.18 11.29
CA MET A 256 2.51 3.13 10.85
C MET A 256 1.75 2.58 12.06
N LEU A 257 0.42 2.67 12.05
CA LEU A 257 -0.39 2.43 13.24
C LEU A 257 -0.31 0.99 13.76
N THR A 258 -0.32 0.02 12.85
CA THR A 258 -0.33 -1.41 13.16
C THR A 258 1.06 -1.90 13.58
N HIS A 259 2.08 -1.63 12.77
CA HIS A 259 3.44 -2.12 12.98
C HIS A 259 4.27 -1.32 14.00
N LYS A 260 3.79 -0.14 14.43
CA LYS A 260 4.47 0.74 15.40
C LYS A 260 5.89 1.17 14.97
N HIS A 261 6.15 1.21 13.67
CA HIS A 261 7.40 1.70 13.10
C HIS A 261 7.20 3.02 12.39
N VAL A 262 8.25 3.84 12.37
CA VAL A 262 8.31 5.06 11.58
C VAL A 262 8.93 4.75 10.22
N ALA A 263 8.34 5.31 9.16
CA ALA A 263 8.79 5.20 7.79
C ALA A 263 8.68 6.54 7.06
N GLN A 264 9.43 6.69 5.97
CA GLN A 264 9.32 7.83 5.06
C GLN A 264 8.58 7.45 3.79
N ILE A 265 7.98 8.43 3.12
CA ILE A 265 7.34 8.20 1.82
C ILE A 265 8.42 7.93 0.76
N HIS A 266 8.18 6.95 -0.10
CA HIS A 266 9.08 6.63 -1.19
C HIS A 266 9.27 7.83 -2.15
N PRO A 267 10.51 8.13 -2.60
CA PRO A 267 10.78 9.28 -3.46
C PRO A 267 10.04 9.31 -4.80
N LEU A 268 9.59 8.15 -5.30
CA LEU A 268 8.77 8.06 -6.53
C LEU A 268 7.29 8.44 -6.32
N SER A 269 6.83 8.51 -5.07
CA SER A 269 5.47 8.96 -4.77
C SER A 269 5.28 10.42 -5.16
N GLY A 270 4.05 10.80 -5.51
CA GLY A 270 3.68 12.21 -5.67
C GLY A 270 4.01 13.06 -4.44
N TYR A 271 3.89 12.49 -3.24
CA TYR A 271 4.21 13.17 -1.98
C TYR A 271 5.69 13.10 -1.58
N GLY A 272 6.47 12.21 -2.19
CA GLY A 272 7.89 11.99 -1.86
C GLY A 272 8.85 13.02 -2.44
N THR A 273 8.39 13.91 -3.31
CA THR A 273 9.25 14.91 -3.95
C THR A 273 9.49 16.14 -3.04
N GLU A 274 10.72 16.66 -3.03
CA GLU A 274 11.15 17.83 -2.21
C GLU A 274 10.23 19.05 -2.36
N MET A 275 9.56 19.18 -3.51
CA MET A 275 8.59 20.24 -3.81
C MET A 275 7.35 20.21 -2.92
N HIS A 276 6.94 19.02 -2.45
CA HIS A 276 5.69 18.80 -1.72
C HIS A 276 5.85 18.63 -0.20
N LYS A 277 7.08 18.70 0.33
CA LYS A 277 7.35 18.62 1.78
C LYS A 277 6.60 19.65 2.63
N LYS A 278 6.13 20.76 2.04
CA LYS A 278 5.38 21.80 2.77
C LYS A 278 3.88 21.50 2.95
N ASN A 279 3.31 20.60 2.15
CA ASN A 279 1.88 20.25 2.16
C ASN A 279 1.69 18.73 2.18
N LEU A 280 2.42 18.05 3.07
CA LEU A 280 2.25 16.62 3.26
C LEU A 280 0.92 16.32 3.97
N PRO A 281 0.18 15.29 3.54
CA PRO A 281 -1.05 14.88 4.21
C PRO A 281 -0.74 14.30 5.59
N GLU A 282 -1.49 14.70 6.61
CA GLU A 282 -1.31 14.18 7.97
C GLU A 282 -1.61 12.67 8.04
N TRP A 283 -2.61 12.20 7.29
CA TRP A 283 -3.04 10.80 7.28
C TRP A 283 -2.92 10.19 5.88
N LEU A 284 -2.33 9.01 5.83
CA LEU A 284 -2.08 8.26 4.59
C LEU A 284 -2.51 6.81 4.74
N LEU A 285 -3.03 6.26 3.64
CA LEU A 285 -3.07 4.83 3.38
C LEU A 285 -1.87 4.47 2.50
N TYR A 286 -1.19 3.36 2.79
CA TYR A 286 -0.07 2.85 1.99
C TYR A 286 -0.36 1.41 1.53
N HIS A 287 0.26 0.96 0.44
CA HIS A 287 0.08 -0.41 -0.06
C HIS A 287 1.24 -1.34 0.31
N GLU A 288 2.47 -0.83 0.23
CA GLU A 288 3.68 -1.60 0.57
C GLU A 288 4.51 -0.83 1.58
N HIS A 289 5.20 -1.58 2.44
CA HIS A 289 6.24 -1.04 3.30
C HIS A 289 7.49 -1.90 3.19
N THR A 290 8.65 -1.29 3.37
CA THR A 290 9.94 -1.96 3.37
C THR A 290 10.64 -1.69 4.69
N LEU A 291 11.00 -2.76 5.40
CA LEU A 291 11.80 -2.69 6.61
C LEU A 291 13.28 -2.82 6.22
N SER A 292 13.95 -1.68 6.09
CA SER A 292 15.37 -1.60 5.72
C SER A 292 16.06 -0.49 6.52
N GLU A 293 17.34 -0.21 6.28
CA GLU A 293 18.03 0.93 6.92
C GLU A 293 17.25 2.25 6.73
N ASN A 294 16.51 2.38 5.62
CA ASN A 294 15.55 3.44 5.40
C ASN A 294 14.16 2.83 5.25
N ASN A 295 13.42 2.75 6.36
CA ASN A 295 12.02 2.32 6.33
C ASN A 295 11.22 3.20 5.39
N CYS A 296 10.54 2.57 4.44
CA CYS A 296 9.86 3.30 3.38
C CYS A 296 8.49 2.71 3.09
N ILE A 297 7.49 3.58 3.00
CA ILE A 297 6.15 3.25 2.51
C ILE A 297 6.01 3.64 1.04
N ARG A 298 5.38 2.79 0.23
CA ARG A 298 5.17 2.96 -1.21
C ARG A 298 3.70 2.91 -1.55
N THR A 299 3.36 3.57 -2.65
CA THR A 299 1.99 3.71 -3.16
C THR A 299 1.07 4.26 -2.07
N VAL A 300 1.15 5.57 -1.86
CA VAL A 300 0.44 6.24 -0.77
C VAL A 300 -0.70 7.10 -1.29
N SER A 301 -1.82 7.14 -0.55
CA SER A 301 -2.95 8.02 -0.84
C SER A 301 -3.43 8.75 0.40
N GLN A 302 -3.76 10.03 0.23
CA GLN A 302 -4.28 10.85 1.32
C GLN A 302 -5.65 10.37 1.76
N ILE A 303 -5.79 10.18 3.07
CA ILE A 303 -7.06 9.95 3.74
C ILE A 303 -7.26 11.01 4.83
N SER A 304 -8.42 10.99 5.46
CA SER A 304 -8.73 11.74 6.67
C SER A 304 -8.98 10.80 7.84
N ALA A 305 -8.77 11.30 9.05
CA ALA A 305 -9.11 10.59 10.28
C ALA A 305 -10.58 10.15 10.31
N HIS A 306 -11.49 10.99 9.82
CA HIS A 306 -12.92 10.68 9.81
C HIS A 306 -13.25 9.52 8.86
N GLU A 307 -12.68 9.51 7.64
CA GLU A 307 -12.84 8.40 6.70
C GLU A 307 -12.34 7.09 7.32
N PHE A 308 -11.19 7.11 8.00
CA PHE A 308 -10.64 5.93 8.68
C PHE A 308 -11.56 5.39 9.77
N ILE A 309 -12.02 6.25 10.68
CA ILE A 309 -12.92 5.87 11.78
C ILE A 309 -14.24 5.30 11.25
N GLN A 310 -14.79 5.94 10.21
CA GLN A 310 -16.05 5.54 9.62
C GLN A 310 -15.95 4.17 8.93
N MET A 311 -14.84 3.91 8.24
CA MET A 311 -14.66 2.69 7.44
C MET A 311 -14.22 1.47 8.25
N ALA A 312 -13.50 1.66 9.36
CA ALA A 312 -12.99 0.55 10.18
C ALA A 312 -13.23 0.74 11.68
N PRO A 313 -14.48 0.93 12.14
CA PRO A 313 -14.78 1.23 13.54
C PRO A 313 -14.40 0.08 14.48
N GLN A 314 -14.68 -1.17 14.10
CA GLN A 314 -14.36 -2.33 14.94
C GLN A 314 -12.86 -2.45 15.17
N TYR A 315 -12.06 -2.36 14.10
CA TYR A 315 -10.61 -2.37 14.18
C TYR A 315 -10.10 -1.21 15.05
N PHE A 316 -10.63 0.01 14.86
CA PHE A 316 -10.25 1.17 15.65
C PHE A 316 -10.45 0.97 17.16
N PHE A 317 -11.63 0.50 17.58
CA PHE A 317 -11.97 0.40 19.01
C PHE A 317 -11.23 -0.74 19.70
N TYR A 318 -11.20 -1.92 19.09
CA TYR A 318 -10.75 -3.14 19.76
C TYR A 318 -9.29 -3.48 19.48
N ASN A 319 -8.81 -3.23 18.26
CA ASN A 319 -7.58 -3.88 17.77
C ASN A 319 -6.45 -2.88 17.50
N LEU A 320 -6.78 -1.60 17.27
CA LEU A 320 -5.78 -0.56 17.06
C LEU A 320 -4.91 -0.41 18.32
N PRO A 321 -3.57 -0.55 18.24
CA PRO A 321 -2.72 -0.45 19.41
C PRO A 321 -2.73 0.94 20.05
N PRO A 322 -2.49 1.05 21.37
CA PRO A 322 -2.39 2.34 22.04
C PRO A 322 -1.23 3.16 21.47
N SER A 323 -1.53 4.41 21.09
CA SER A 323 -0.59 5.35 20.50
C SER A 323 -1.17 6.78 20.56
N GLU A 324 -0.32 7.80 20.41
CA GLU A 324 -0.78 9.20 20.28
C GLU A 324 -1.80 9.35 19.13
N SER A 325 -1.59 8.62 18.03
CA SER A 325 -2.52 8.59 16.91
C SER A 325 -3.90 8.04 17.30
N LYS A 326 -3.96 6.99 18.13
CA LYS A 326 -5.23 6.45 18.65
C LYS A 326 -5.94 7.46 19.57
N ASP A 327 -5.19 8.12 20.44
CA ASP A 327 -5.74 9.16 21.35
C ASP A 327 -6.34 10.33 20.56
N LEU A 328 -5.67 10.75 19.47
CA LEU A 328 -6.16 11.80 18.59
C LEU A 328 -7.45 11.40 17.86
N LEU A 329 -7.52 10.17 17.36
CA LEU A 329 -8.73 9.63 16.74
C LEU A 329 -9.89 9.55 17.75
N GLN A 330 -9.62 9.13 18.98
CA GLN A 330 -10.63 9.10 20.05
C GLN A 330 -11.14 10.51 20.38
N HIS A 331 -10.26 11.51 20.45
CA HIS A 331 -10.66 12.91 20.64
C HIS A 331 -11.56 13.42 19.49
N ILE A 332 -11.29 13.03 18.25
CA ILE A 332 -12.12 13.39 17.09
C ILE A 332 -13.53 12.81 17.21
N ILE A 333 -13.65 11.58 17.72
CA ILE A 333 -14.94 10.93 17.99
C ILE A 333 -15.70 11.67 19.10
N ASP A 334 -15.00 11.97 20.20
CA ASP A 334 -15.62 12.52 21.41
C ASP A 334 -16.09 13.98 21.23
N HIS A 335 -15.41 14.77 20.39
CA HIS A 335 -15.61 16.22 20.32
C HIS A 335 -16.12 16.73 18.97
N GLY A 336 -16.30 15.84 17.98
CA GLY A 336 -16.46 16.25 16.58
C GLY A 336 -15.24 17.04 16.09
N SER A 337 -15.27 17.57 14.87
CA SER A 337 -14.11 18.13 14.12
C SER A 337 -13.33 19.32 14.75
N ALA A 338 -13.45 19.59 16.04
CA ALA A 338 -12.63 20.55 16.77
C ALA A 338 -11.23 19.96 17.01
N ALA A 339 -10.27 20.31 16.15
CA ALA A 339 -8.87 19.98 16.37
C ALA A 339 -8.37 20.52 17.73
N PRO A 340 -7.55 19.76 18.49
CA PRO A 340 -7.00 20.25 19.74
C PRO A 340 -6.05 21.42 19.47
N SER A 341 -6.31 22.56 20.12
CA SER A 341 -5.41 23.71 20.09
C SER A 341 -4.04 23.27 20.61
N LYS A 342 -2.99 23.37 19.78
CA LYS A 342 -1.60 23.14 20.18
C LYS A 342 -1.31 23.88 21.49
N GLY A 343 -1.24 23.14 22.60
CA GLY A 343 -0.98 23.67 23.92
C GLY A 343 0.37 24.37 23.94
N LYS A 344 0.36 25.69 24.19
CA LYS A 344 1.56 26.46 24.50
C LYS A 344 2.25 25.83 25.72
N ARG A 345 3.37 25.15 25.49
CA ARG A 345 4.36 24.88 26.55
C ARG A 345 4.78 26.23 27.13
N LYS A 346 4.30 26.55 28.34
CA LYS A 346 4.78 27.67 29.13
C LYS A 346 6.23 27.40 29.52
N SER A 347 7.18 28.08 28.87
CA SER A 347 8.53 28.23 29.40
C SER A 347 8.46 29.13 30.63
N GLN A 348 8.62 28.53 31.80
CA GLN A 348 8.95 29.27 33.02
C GLN A 348 10.41 29.72 32.90
N THR A 349 10.64 31.03 32.91
CA THR A 349 11.95 31.61 33.28
C THR A 349 11.75 32.62 34.39
N PRO A 350 12.69 32.73 35.35
CA PRO A 350 12.44 33.32 36.65
C PRO A 350 12.56 34.85 36.63
N SER A 351 11.77 35.45 37.51
CA SER A 351 11.64 36.87 37.79
C SER A 351 12.90 37.52 38.38
N SER A 352 13.23 38.74 37.92
CA SER A 352 13.73 39.87 38.73
C SER A 352 13.71 41.17 37.90
N PRO A 353 13.67 42.38 38.53
CA PRO A 353 12.65 43.37 38.18
C PRO A 353 13.15 44.73 37.65
N ALA A 354 12.17 45.48 37.12
CA ALA A 354 12.01 46.95 37.10
C ALA A 354 13.01 47.84 36.35
N SER A 355 12.49 48.55 35.33
CA SER A 355 12.64 50.01 35.17
C SER A 355 11.85 50.53 33.94
N GLU A 356 10.84 51.35 34.24
CA GLU A 356 10.43 52.62 33.60
C GLU A 356 10.21 52.76 32.07
N GLU A 357 8.95 53.16 31.77
CA GLU A 357 8.47 54.15 30.80
C GLU A 357 9.42 54.65 29.69
N GLN A 358 8.97 54.54 28.42
CA GLN A 358 8.59 55.71 27.62
C GLN A 358 8.00 55.32 26.26
N SER A 359 6.87 55.96 25.96
CA SER A 359 6.23 56.07 24.66
C SER A 359 7.16 56.67 23.61
N HIS A 360 7.10 56.22 22.35
CA HIS A 360 7.02 57.13 21.20
C HIS A 360 6.57 56.42 19.91
N GLU A 361 5.86 57.24 19.13
CA GLU A 361 5.19 57.02 17.86
C GLU A 361 6.08 56.62 16.67
N ARG A 362 5.41 56.05 15.64
CA ARG A 362 5.64 56.20 14.19
C ARG A 362 7.00 55.80 13.60
N CYS A 363 6.96 54.88 12.63
CA CYS A 363 7.22 55.26 11.23
C CYS A 363 6.77 54.18 10.24
N THR A 364 6.02 54.63 9.23
CA THR A 364 5.72 53.94 7.97
C THR A 364 6.87 54.08 6.96
N ILE A 365 6.79 53.25 5.90
CA ILE A 365 7.54 53.28 4.62
C ILE A 365 8.82 52.42 4.67
N GLN A 366 9.00 51.40 3.83
CA GLN A 366 8.71 51.30 2.39
C GLN A 366 8.21 49.92 1.97
#